data_AF-A0A7X9JLW3-F1
#
_entry.id   AF-A0A7X9JLW3-F1
#
_cell.length_a   1.000
_cell.length_b   1.000
_cell.length_c   1.000
_cell.angle_alpha   90.00
_cell.angle_beta   90.00
_cell.angle_gamma   90.00
#
_symmetry.space_group_name_H-M   'P 1'
#
loop_
_entity.id
_entity.type
_entity.pdbx_description
1 polymer ?
#
loop_
_entity_poly.entity_id
_entity_poly.type
_entity_poly.pdbx_seq_one_letter_code
_entity_poly.pdbx_strand_id
1 'polypeptide(L)'
;MFVKTLTFNELRKIKDSLPEGSLKKIADKLGLTEESVRNYFGGTYYNQHSTTGIHTEKGPDGGIVCIDDSTILELALKIIDENSIEKNGN
;
A
#
# COMPACT_ATOMS: atom_id res chain seq x y z
N MET A 1 9.34 -16.18 -0.82
CA MET A 1 8.89 -15.39 0.34
C MET A 1 9.67 -14.10 0.34
N PHE A 2 9.07 -12.97 -0.06
CA PHE A 2 9.73 -11.66 -0.01
C PHE A 2 9.03 -10.81 1.04
N VAL A 3 9.58 -10.82 2.25
CA VAL A 3 9.18 -9.85 3.28
C VAL A 3 9.78 -8.50 2.90
N LYS A 4 8.95 -7.51 2.61
CA LYS A 4 9.42 -6.14 2.38
C LYS A 4 9.31 -5.37 3.69
N THR A 5 10.45 -4.93 4.20
CA THR A 5 10.53 -4.06 5.37
C THR A 5 10.69 -2.62 4.89
N LEU A 6 9.71 -1.77 5.19
CA LEU A 6 9.74 -0.35 4.87
C LEU A 6 9.14 0.46 6.02
N THR A 7 9.43 1.76 6.10
CA THR A 7 8.84 2.60 7.14
C THR A 7 7.43 3.03 6.77
N PHE A 8 6.65 3.41 7.77
CA PHE A 8 5.30 3.94 7.58
C PHE A 8 5.29 5.17 6.67
N ASN A 9 6.31 6.02 6.78
CA ASN A 9 6.46 7.19 5.93
C ASN A 9 6.64 6.81 4.45
N GLU A 10 7.39 5.74 4.14
CA GLU A 10 7.54 5.23 2.77
C GLU A 10 6.21 4.70 2.21
N LEU A 11 5.43 3.95 3.01
CA LEU A 11 4.07 3.54 2.62
C LEU A 11 3.18 4.73 2.29
N ARG A 12 3.26 5.79 3.12
CA ARG A 12 2.50 7.01 2.91
C ARG A 12 2.89 7.71 1.62
N LYS A 13 4.18 7.80 1.29
CA LYS A 13 4.67 8.39 0.02
C LYS A 13 4.15 7.64 -1.20
N ILE A 14 4.14 6.31 -1.15
CA ILE A 14 3.63 5.48 -2.24
C ILE A 14 2.13 5.73 -2.42
N LYS A 15 1.37 5.73 -1.32
CA LYS A 15 -0.05 6.07 -1.36
C LYS A 15 -0.32 7.46 -1.94
N ASP A 16 0.49 8.44 -1.54
CA ASP A 16 0.38 9.83 -2.01
C ASP A 16 0.72 9.96 -3.50
N SER A 17 1.61 9.10 -4.01
CA SER A 17 1.98 9.04 -5.43
C SER A 17 0.93 8.35 -6.31
N LEU A 18 -0.05 7.66 -5.72
CA LEU A 18 -1.08 6.96 -6.49
C LEU A 18 -2.08 7.96 -7.08
N PRO A 19 -2.41 7.85 -8.38
CA PRO A 19 -3.46 8.66 -8.98
C PRO A 19 -4.83 8.33 -8.38
N GLU A 20 -5.77 9.27 -8.50
CA GLU A 20 -7.12 9.10 -7.98
C GLU A 20 -7.80 7.84 -8.58
N GLY A 21 -8.51 7.09 -7.74
CA GLY A 21 -9.13 5.81 -8.14
C GLY A 21 -8.20 4.60 -8.18
N SER A 22 -6.88 4.75 -7.95
CA SER A 22 -5.96 3.61 -7.89
C SER A 22 -6.27 2.66 -6.75
N LEU A 23 -6.66 3.19 -5.57
CA LEU A 23 -7.07 2.38 -4.43
C LEU A 23 -8.24 1.46 -4.81
N LYS A 24 -9.22 1.99 -5.53
CA LYS A 24 -10.37 1.25 -6.06
C LYS A 24 -9.95 0.18 -7.07
N LYS A 25 -9.04 0.50 -7.99
CA LYS A 25 -8.52 -0.47 -8.96
C LYS A 25 -7.83 -1.66 -8.27
N ILE A 26 -7.01 -1.39 -7.25
CA ILE A 26 -6.32 -2.43 -6.48
C ILE A 26 -7.34 -3.27 -5.71
N ALA A 27 -8.32 -2.63 -5.07
CA ALA A 27 -9.38 -3.27 -4.32
C ALA A 27 -10.18 -4.23 -5.21
N ASP A 28 -10.67 -3.76 -6.36
CA ASP A 28 -11.43 -4.55 -7.32
C ASP A 28 -10.63 -5.77 -7.83
N LYS A 29 -9.34 -5.56 -8.12
CA LYS A 29 -8.45 -6.61 -8.62
C LYS A 29 -8.17 -7.71 -7.59
N LEU A 30 -8.15 -7.38 -6.31
CA LEU A 30 -7.94 -8.33 -5.22
C LEU A 30 -9.25 -8.84 -4.60
N GLY A 31 -10.40 -8.33 -5.04
CA GLY A 31 -11.69 -8.59 -4.38
C GLY A 31 -11.77 -8.03 -2.96
N LEU A 32 -11.01 -6.97 -2.67
CA LEU A 32 -10.98 -6.27 -1.38
C LEU A 32 -11.80 -4.98 -1.46
N THR A 33 -11.95 -4.29 -0.34
CA THR A 33 -12.56 -2.95 -0.30
C THR A 33 -11.47 -1.87 -0.37
N GLU A 34 -11.85 -0.68 -0.86
CA GLU A 34 -10.96 0.50 -0.85
C GLU A 34 -10.44 0.83 0.55
N GLU A 35 -11.25 0.56 1.57
CA GLU A 35 -10.87 0.71 2.97
C GLU A 35 -9.77 -0.27 3.36
N SER A 36 -9.87 -1.55 2.98
CA SER A 36 -8.82 -2.55 3.22
C SER A 36 -7.49 -2.15 2.56
N VAL A 37 -7.52 -1.66 1.32
CA VAL A 37 -6.33 -1.18 0.62
C VAL A 37 -5.78 0.09 1.30
N ARG A 38 -6.65 1.02 1.73
CA ARG A 38 -6.23 2.21 2.48
C ARG A 38 -5.59 1.83 3.82
N ASN A 39 -6.14 0.83 4.51
CA ASN A 39 -5.63 0.32 5.78
C ASN A 39 -4.23 -0.29 5.61
N TYR A 40 -3.98 -0.96 4.48
CA TYR A 40 -2.65 -1.47 4.14
C TYR A 40 -1.57 -0.37 4.09
N PHE A 41 -1.88 0.81 3.53
CA PHE A 41 -0.96 1.95 3.48
C PHE A 41 -0.95 2.81 4.75
N GLY A 42 -1.44 2.27 5.88
CA GLY A 42 -1.42 2.96 7.17
C GLY A 42 -2.74 3.62 7.57
N GLY A 43 -3.86 2.98 7.29
CA GLY A 43 -5.15 3.39 7.87
C GLY A 43 -5.20 3.11 9.37
N THR A 44 -5.88 3.98 10.11
CA THR A 44 -5.92 3.99 11.58
C THR A 44 -6.75 2.85 12.20
N TYR A 45 -7.52 2.12 11.40
CA TYR A 45 -8.39 1.04 11.86
C TYR A 45 -7.86 -0.33 11.43
N TYR A 46 -6.82 -0.79 12.13
CA TYR A 46 -6.48 -2.20 12.14
C TYR A 46 -7.35 -2.89 13.18
N ASN A 47 -8.51 -3.41 12.76
CA ASN A 47 -9.30 -4.27 13.63
C ASN A 47 -8.49 -5.57 13.80
N GLN A 48 -8.01 -5.83 15.01
CA GLN A 48 -7.03 -6.85 15.41
C GLN A 48 -7.43 -8.32 15.12
N HIS A 49 -8.44 -8.58 14.28
CA HIS A 49 -9.02 -9.90 14.06
C HIS A 49 -8.95 -10.40 12.61
N SER A 50 -8.34 -9.65 11.70
CA SER A 50 -8.03 -10.15 10.35
C SER A 50 -6.53 -10.07 10.14
N THR A 51 -5.90 -11.23 10.17
CA THR A 51 -4.51 -11.53 9.80
C THR A 51 -4.24 -11.02 8.39
N THR A 52 -4.07 -9.71 8.25
CA THR A 52 -3.58 -9.07 7.05
C THR A 52 -2.10 -8.89 7.35
N GLY A 53 -1.23 -9.60 6.63
CA GLY A 53 0.16 -9.87 7.01
C GLY A 53 1.07 -8.63 7.05
N ILE A 54 0.81 -7.69 7.96
CA ILE A 54 1.61 -6.48 8.16
C ILE A 54 1.88 -6.32 9.66
N HIS A 55 3.16 -6.35 10.03
CA HIS A 55 3.60 -6.06 11.39
C HIS A 55 4.07 -4.60 11.46
N THR A 56 3.47 -3.80 12.34
CA THR A 56 3.87 -2.40 12.57
C THR A 56 4.52 -2.27 13.95
N GLU A 57 5.76 -1.78 13.99
CA GLU A 57 6.47 -1.45 15.24
C GLU A 57 6.50 0.06 15.42
N LYS A 58 6.09 0.56 16.60
CA LYS A 58 6.11 2.00 16.91
C LYS A 58 7.54 2.50 17.00
N GLY A 59 7.89 3.54 16.24
CA GLY A 59 9.22 4.15 16.23
C GLY A 59 9.21 5.56 15.61
N PRO A 60 10.36 6.25 15.58
CA PRO A 60 10.50 7.50 14.83
C PRO A 60 10.06 7.30 13.37
N ASP A 61 9.49 8.34 12.74
CA ASP A 61 8.93 8.32 11.38
C ASP A 61 7.69 7.42 11.17
N GLY A 62 6.96 7.12 12.26
CA GLY A 62 5.72 6.35 12.21
C GLY A 62 5.90 4.84 12.30
N GLY A 63 7.14 4.37 12.46
CA GLY A 63 7.43 2.97 12.72
C GLY A 63 7.92 2.16 11.51
N ILE A 64 8.50 0.98 11.81
CA ILE A 64 8.89 0.00 10.80
C ILE A 64 7.66 -0.87 10.49
N VAL A 65 7.41 -1.06 9.20
CA VAL A 65 6.31 -1.87 8.68
C VAL A 65 6.91 -3.06 7.92
N CYS A 66 6.74 -4.25 8.49
CA CYS A 66 7.10 -5.50 7.85
C CYS A 66 5.88 -6.06 7.12
N ILE A 67 5.97 -6.10 5.79
CA ILE A 67 4.92 -6.59 4.91
C ILE A 67 5.25 -8.03 4.52
N ASP A 68 4.37 -8.94 4.91
CA ASP A 68 4.41 -10.36 4.53
C ASP A 68 3.81 -10.57 3.14
N ASP A 69 2.68 -9.90 2.84
CA ASP A 69 2.03 -9.91 1.54
C ASP A 69 2.23 -8.59 0.79
N SER A 70 3.18 -8.54 -0.14
CA SER A 70 3.49 -7.34 -0.92
C SER A 70 2.55 -7.11 -2.10
N THR A 71 1.48 -7.89 -2.26
CA THR A 71 0.63 -7.85 -3.46
C THR A 71 0.02 -6.46 -3.68
N ILE A 72 -0.50 -5.85 -2.60
CA ILE A 72 -1.07 -4.49 -2.66
C ILE A 72 0.00 -3.46 -3.03
N LEU A 73 1.20 -3.59 -2.46
CA LEU A 73 2.33 -2.71 -2.73
C LEU A 73 2.80 -2.81 -4.19
N GLU A 74 2.91 -4.01 -4.73
CA GLU A 74 3.34 -4.25 -6.11
C GLU A 74 2.31 -3.70 -7.12
N LEU A 75 1.02 -3.88 -6.85
CA LEU A 75 -0.04 -3.30 -7.69
C LEU A 75 -0.01 -1.77 -7.65
N ALA A 76 0.20 -1.17 -6.48
CA ALA A 76 0.34 0.27 -6.36
C ALA A 76 1.54 0.81 -7.15
N LEU A 77 2.71 0.20 -6.98
CA LEU A 77 3.92 0.59 -7.73
C LEU A 77 3.72 0.45 -9.24
N LYS A 78 3.04 -0.61 -9.68
CA LYS A 78 2.70 -0.79 -11.09
C LYS A 78 1.81 0.32 -11.63
N ILE A 79 0.79 0.75 -10.89
CA ILE A 79 -0.09 1.84 -11.33
C ILE A 79 0.67 3.17 -11.40
N ILE A 80 1.58 3.43 -10.45
CA ILE A 80 2.43 4.63 -10.46
C ILE A 80 3.34 4.63 -11.69
N ASP A 81 3.96 3.49 -11.99
CA ASP A 81 4.82 3.32 -13.16
C ASP A 81 4.04 3.51 -14.47
N GLU A 82 2.89 2.85 -14.61
CA GLU A 82 1.99 3.01 -15.75
C GLU A 82 1.56 4.48 -15.93
N ASN A 83 1.21 5.17 -14.85
CA ASN A 83 0.85 6.59 -14.91
C ASN A 83 2.05 7.49 -15.27
N SER A 84 3.24 7.15 -14.77
CA SER A 84 4.47 7.90 -15.09
C SER A 84 4.87 7.74 -16.55
N ILE A 85 4.70 6.55 -17.14
CA ILE A 85 4.97 6.30 -18.56
C ILE A 85 3.95 7.06 -19.44
N GLU A 86 2.67 7.04 -19.09
CA GLU A 86 1.62 7.75 -19.83
C GLU A 86 1.87 9.27 -19.92
N LYS A 87 2.47 9.86 -18.87
CA LYS A 87 2.81 11.30 -18.83
C LYS A 87 4.01 11.70 -19.69
N ASN A 88 4.89 10.77 -20.05
CA ASN A 88 6.11 11.05 -20.83
C ASN A 88 5.96 10.75 -22.33
N GLY A 89 4.84 10.14 -22.74
CA GLY A 89 4.61 9.67 -24.11
C GLY A 89 3.72 10.55 -24.98
N ASN A 90 3.36 11.77 -24.55
CA ASN A 90 2.41 12.63 -25.28
C ASN A 90 2.92 14.05 -25.52
#